data_AF-A0A1J4UKN9-F1
#
_entry.id   AF-A0A1J4UKN9-F1
#
_cell.length_a   1.000
_cell.length_b   1.000
_cell.length_c   1.000
_cell.angle_alpha   90.00
_cell.angle_beta   90.00
_cell.angle_gamma   90.00
#
_symmetry.space_group_name_H-M   'P 1'
#
loop_
_entity.id
_entity.type
_entity.pdbx_description
1 polymer ?
#
loop_
_entity_poly.entity_id
_entity_poly.type
_entity_poly.pdbx_seq_one_letter_code
_entity_poly.pdbx_strand_id
1 'polypeptide(L)'
;MLMAYAKGARTFERHIDYENMPITTYSSLPHQIDTWFKAYHKAREMCGASGTQKRIPPEKEIRHLDTFVRGVYARQDLPAGHVIPDKDVYLAVPLQKGQISCRELMWGEVLLKPCAKGKAIQIDMIDSPYANNESLKKLIYERGI
;
A
#
# COMPACT_ATOMS: atom_id res chain seq x y z
N MET A 1 26.59 2.42 -14.46
CA MET A 1 26.06 3.32 -13.41
C MET A 1 24.85 2.73 -12.71
N LEU A 2 23.74 2.52 -13.42
CA LEU A 2 22.46 2.02 -12.87
C LEU A 2 22.64 0.83 -11.90
N MET A 3 23.29 -0.23 -12.39
CA MET A 3 23.51 -1.46 -11.62
C MET A 3 24.40 -1.25 -10.39
N ALA A 4 25.48 -0.48 -10.52
CA ALA A 4 26.39 -0.21 -9.41
C ALA A 4 25.70 0.60 -8.29
N TYR A 5 24.91 1.62 -8.64
CA TYR A 5 24.12 2.38 -7.67
C TYR A 5 23.08 1.48 -6.97
N ALA A 6 22.36 0.67 -7.74
CA ALA A 6 21.37 -0.29 -7.22
C ALA A 6 21.99 -1.34 -6.29
N LYS A 7 23.26 -1.70 -6.51
CA LYS A 7 24.04 -2.59 -5.65
C LYS A 7 24.67 -1.91 -4.43
N GLY A 8 24.42 -0.61 -4.22
CA GLY A 8 24.83 0.11 -3.02
C GLY A 8 26.06 1.00 -3.18
N ALA A 9 26.68 1.08 -4.37
CA ALA A 9 27.78 2.01 -4.59
C ALA A 9 27.32 3.46 -4.41
N ARG A 10 28.15 4.27 -3.75
CA ARG A 10 27.90 5.71 -3.50
C ARG A 10 28.99 6.64 -4.04
N THR A 11 30.13 6.07 -4.40
CA THR A 11 31.24 6.78 -5.05
C THR A 11 31.50 6.13 -6.40
N PHE A 12 31.76 6.96 -7.41
CA PHE A 12 31.99 6.52 -8.78
C PHE A 12 33.16 7.31 -9.35
N GLU A 13 34.04 6.60 -10.05
CA GLU A 13 35.20 7.17 -10.72
C GLU A 13 35.21 6.70 -12.17
N ARG A 14 35.64 7.58 -13.08
CA ARG A 14 35.80 7.27 -14.49
C ARG A 14 36.80 8.20 -15.13
N HIS A 15 37.62 7.67 -16.03
CA HIS A 15 38.55 8.46 -16.85
C HIS A 15 37.77 9.26 -17.90
N ILE A 16 38.24 10.49 -18.17
CA ILE A 16 37.62 11.43 -19.10
C ILE A 16 38.70 11.97 -20.02
N ASP A 17 38.48 11.82 -21.33
CA ASP A 17 39.34 12.39 -22.36
C ASP A 17 38.58 13.50 -23.11
N TYR A 18 39.33 14.38 -23.78
CA TYR A 18 38.78 15.45 -24.60
C TYR A 18 39.05 15.18 -26.09
N GLU A 19 38.11 15.54 -26.95
CA GLU A 19 38.01 15.09 -28.35
C GLU A 19 39.23 15.41 -29.24
N ASN A 20 40.09 16.34 -28.81
CA ASN A 20 41.29 16.77 -29.55
C ASN A 20 42.60 16.12 -29.08
N MET A 21 42.53 15.02 -28.33
CA MET A 21 43.69 14.23 -27.90
C MET A 21 43.49 12.75 -28.25
N PRO A 22 44.57 11.92 -28.28
CA PRO A 22 44.41 10.48 -28.41
C PRO A 22 43.50 9.92 -27.31
N ILE A 23 42.31 9.45 -27.70
CA ILE A 23 41.31 8.92 -26.77
C ILE A 23 41.67 7.48 -26.43
N THR A 24 41.84 7.20 -25.14
CA THR A 24 41.99 5.83 -24.66
C THR A 24 40.65 5.12 -24.69
N THR A 25 40.64 3.82 -25.00
CA THR A 25 39.40 3.03 -25.21
C THR A 25 38.52 2.89 -23.96
N TYR A 26 39.06 3.19 -22.77
CA TYR A 26 38.35 3.12 -21.49
C TYR A 26 37.95 4.48 -20.93
N SER A 27 38.36 5.59 -21.55
CA SER A 27 37.93 6.94 -21.19
C SER A 27 36.56 7.28 -21.78
N SER A 28 35.88 8.25 -21.17
CA SER A 28 34.64 8.80 -21.70
C SER A 28 34.81 10.22 -22.21
N LEU A 29 34.06 10.55 -23.26
CA LEU A 29 33.96 11.92 -23.77
C LEU A 29 32.97 12.75 -22.94
N PRO A 30 33.03 14.09 -22.99
CA PRO A 30 32.15 14.96 -22.20
C PRO A 30 30.65 14.65 -22.35
N HIS A 31 30.16 14.39 -23.57
CA HIS A 31 28.75 14.04 -23.80
C HIS A 31 28.36 12.68 -23.20
N GLN A 32 29.30 11.74 -23.11
CA GLN A 32 29.08 10.44 -22.46
C GLN A 32 29.05 10.58 -20.94
N ILE A 33 29.86 11.49 -20.40
CA ILE A 33 29.84 11.84 -18.97
C ILE A 33 28.53 12.54 -18.58
N ASP A 34 28.00 13.43 -19.43
CA ASP A 34 26.65 13.99 -19.25
C ASP A 34 25.59 12.87 -19.19
N THR A 35 25.64 11.92 -20.12
CA THR A 35 24.77 10.73 -20.10
C THR A 35 24.96 9.90 -18.83
N TRP A 36 26.20 9.77 -18.35
CA TRP A 36 26.54 9.02 -17.14
C TRP A 36 25.95 9.66 -15.87
N PHE A 37 25.98 11.00 -15.77
CA PHE A 37 25.33 11.74 -14.68
C PHE A 37 23.80 11.65 -14.74
N LYS A 38 23.20 11.78 -15.92
CA LYS A 38 21.75 11.57 -16.10
C LYS A 38 21.34 10.17 -15.67
N ALA A 39 22.13 9.15 -16.02
CA ALA A 39 21.91 7.78 -15.57
C ALA A 39 22.02 7.64 -14.04
N TYR A 40 22.95 8.34 -13.38
CA TYR A 40 23.02 8.36 -11.91
C TYR A 40 21.75 8.93 -11.28
N HIS A 41 21.27 10.09 -11.76
CA HIS A 41 20.04 10.68 -11.25
C HIS A 41 18.84 9.76 -11.45
N LYS A 42 18.74 9.11 -12.62
CA LYS A 42 17.67 8.15 -12.89
C LYS A 42 17.76 6.91 -12.01
N ALA A 43 18.96 6.38 -11.76
CA ALA A 43 19.15 5.27 -10.83
C ALA A 43 18.65 5.61 -9.43
N ARG A 44 19.01 6.79 -8.92
CA ARG A 44 18.59 7.28 -7.61
C ARG A 44 17.07 7.42 -7.53
N GLU A 45 16.45 8.01 -8.55
CA GLU A 45 14.99 8.13 -8.65
C GLU A 45 14.31 6.75 -8.61
N MET A 46 14.78 5.80 -9.41
CA MET A 46 14.18 4.46 -9.52
C MET A 46 14.39 3.59 -8.28
N CYS A 47 15.57 3.66 -7.66
CA CYS A 47 15.87 2.89 -6.44
C CYS A 47 15.09 3.40 -5.23
N GLY A 48 14.71 4.68 -5.21
CA GLY A 48 13.89 5.26 -4.15
C GLY A 48 14.60 5.29 -2.78
N ALA A 49 13.80 5.17 -1.72
CA ALA A 49 14.28 5.24 -0.34
C ALA A 49 15.04 3.96 0.08
N SER A 50 15.81 4.06 1.16
CA SER A 50 16.49 2.90 1.75
C SER A 50 15.49 1.83 2.21
N GLY A 51 15.86 0.55 2.08
CA GLY A 51 15.06 -0.57 2.57
C GLY A 51 14.79 -0.58 4.09
N THR A 52 15.48 0.26 4.86
CA THR A 52 15.25 0.47 6.30
C THR A 52 14.09 1.42 6.59
N GLN A 53 13.53 2.08 5.58
CA GLN A 53 12.42 3.02 5.73
C GLN A 53 11.23 2.54 4.91
N LYS A 54 10.04 2.58 5.52
CA LYS A 54 8.80 2.28 4.81
C LYS A 54 8.54 3.37 3.76
N ARG A 55 8.38 2.98 2.50
CA ARG A 55 7.85 3.88 1.46
C ARG A 55 6.45 4.32 1.87
N ILE A 56 6.21 5.63 1.89
CA ILE A 56 4.88 6.20 2.05
C ILE A 56 4.26 6.31 0.66
N PRO A 57 3.23 5.51 0.33
CA PRO A 57 2.59 5.59 -0.98
C PRO A 57 1.81 6.91 -1.12
N PRO A 58 1.70 7.46 -2.35
CA PRO A 58 0.88 8.63 -2.59
C PRO A 58 -0.60 8.32 -2.35
N GLU A 59 -1.37 9.35 -1.98
CA GLU A 59 -2.79 9.20 -1.63
C GLU A 59 -3.63 8.54 -2.74
N LYS A 60 -3.30 8.82 -4.00
CA LYS A 60 -3.95 8.18 -5.16
C LYS A 60 -3.77 6.65 -5.16
N GLU A 61 -2.58 6.15 -4.80
CA GLU A 61 -2.30 4.71 -4.70
C GLU A 61 -3.06 4.10 -3.53
N ILE A 62 -3.10 4.79 -2.38
CA ILE A 62 -3.86 4.35 -1.20
C ILE A 62 -5.35 4.22 -1.53
N ARG A 63 -5.97 5.28 -2.06
CA ARG A 63 -7.40 5.27 -2.42
C ARG A 63 -7.72 4.21 -3.47
N HIS A 64 -6.81 3.95 -4.40
CA HIS A 64 -6.99 2.88 -5.38
C HIS A 64 -6.91 1.50 -4.73
N LEU A 65 -5.96 1.27 -3.81
CA LEU A 65 -5.87 0.00 -3.09
C LEU A 65 -7.07 -0.25 -2.18
N ASP A 66 -7.67 0.80 -1.61
CA ASP A 66 -8.89 0.67 -0.80
C ASP A 66 -10.08 0.10 -1.58
N THR A 67 -10.13 0.26 -2.91
CA THR A 67 -11.20 -0.36 -3.73
C THR A 67 -11.06 -1.87 -3.86
N PHE A 68 -9.87 -2.43 -3.59
CA PHE A 68 -9.62 -3.88 -3.62
C PHE A 68 -9.71 -4.53 -2.24
N VAL A 69 -9.89 -3.73 -1.19
CA VAL A 69 -10.08 -4.26 0.16
C VAL A 69 -11.42 -4.98 0.22
N ARG A 70 -11.41 -6.17 0.85
CA ARG A 70 -12.62 -6.98 1.02
C ARG A 70 -13.37 -6.54 2.26
N GLY A 71 -14.64 -6.19 2.08
CA GLY A 71 -15.59 -6.01 3.17
C GLY A 71 -16.15 -7.33 3.68
N VAL A 72 -16.63 -7.34 4.92
CA VAL A 72 -17.30 -8.50 5.54
C VAL A 72 -18.81 -8.43 5.30
N TYR A 73 -19.37 -9.49 4.74
CA TYR A 73 -20.79 -9.62 4.42
C TYR A 73 -21.41 -10.82 5.14
N ALA A 74 -22.67 -10.70 5.55
CA ALA A 74 -23.39 -11.79 6.20
C ALA A 74 -23.78 -12.87 5.19
N ARG A 75 -23.43 -14.14 5.44
CA ARG A 75 -23.77 -15.28 4.58
C ARG A 75 -25.23 -15.72 4.72
N GLN A 76 -25.83 -15.39 5.85
CA GLN A 76 -27.21 -15.69 6.23
C GLN A 76 -27.76 -14.53 7.07
N ASP A 77 -29.04 -14.61 7.46
CA ASP A 77 -29.60 -13.64 8.40
C ASP A 77 -29.00 -13.86 9.80
N LEU A 78 -28.44 -12.82 10.39
CA LEU A 78 -27.77 -12.84 11.69
C LEU A 78 -28.57 -11.98 12.68
N PRO A 79 -29.07 -12.55 13.79
CA PRO A 79 -29.79 -11.78 14.80
C PRO A 79 -28.83 -10.93 15.66
N ALA A 80 -29.38 -9.94 16.38
CA ALA A 80 -28.63 -9.25 17.42
C ALA A 80 -28.28 -10.22 18.57
N GLY A 81 -27.13 -9.99 19.21
CA GLY A 81 -26.52 -10.87 20.20
C GLY A 81 -25.76 -12.06 19.59
N HIS A 82 -25.79 -12.24 18.26
CA HIS A 82 -25.09 -13.34 17.60
C HIS A 82 -23.58 -13.12 17.62
N VAL A 83 -22.84 -14.11 18.12
CA VAL A 83 -21.38 -14.17 18.00
C VAL A 83 -21.06 -14.60 16.58
N ILE A 84 -20.29 -13.82 15.83
CA ILE A 84 -20.00 -14.10 14.41
C ILE A 84 -18.89 -15.17 14.30
N PRO A 85 -19.18 -16.39 13.81
CA PRO A 85 -18.15 -17.32 13.36
C PRO A 85 -17.80 -17.09 11.87
N ASP A 86 -16.59 -17.52 11.45
CA ASP A 86 -16.13 -17.40 10.05
C ASP A 86 -17.09 -18.00 9.01
N LYS A 87 -17.83 -19.05 9.38
CA LYS A 87 -18.79 -19.72 8.49
C LYS A 87 -20.04 -18.88 8.18
N ASP A 88 -20.36 -17.90 9.02
CA ASP A 88 -21.58 -17.09 8.91
C ASP A 88 -21.36 -15.80 8.12
N VAL A 89 -20.11 -15.52 7.73
CA VAL A 89 -19.72 -14.36 6.93
C VAL A 89 -18.94 -14.76 5.69
N TYR A 90 -18.79 -13.84 4.75
CA TYR A 90 -17.89 -13.99 3.62
C TYR A 90 -17.23 -12.65 3.29
N LEU A 91 -16.09 -12.71 2.62
CA LEU A 91 -15.29 -11.54 2.26
C LEU A 91 -15.46 -11.24 0.78
N ALA A 92 -15.87 -10.02 0.44
CA ALA A 92 -16.08 -9.63 -0.96
C ALA A 92 -15.65 -8.18 -1.21
N VAL A 93 -15.30 -7.90 -2.48
CA VAL A 93 -15.09 -6.56 -3.01
C VAL A 93 -16.42 -6.08 -3.62
N PRO A 94 -16.78 -4.79 -3.51
CA PRO A 94 -16.04 -3.70 -2.88
C PRO A 94 -16.33 -3.55 -1.38
N LEU A 95 -15.41 -2.93 -0.66
CA LEU A 95 -15.64 -2.42 0.69
C LEU A 95 -16.56 -1.20 0.63
N GLN A 96 -17.67 -1.23 1.38
CA GLN A 96 -18.60 -0.10 1.52
C GLN A 96 -18.13 0.84 2.63
N LYS A 97 -18.48 2.13 2.54
CA LYS A 97 -18.28 3.08 3.65
C LYS A 97 -18.92 2.58 4.95
N GLY A 98 -18.17 2.67 6.04
CA GLY A 98 -18.63 2.22 7.36
C GLY A 98 -18.49 0.72 7.61
N GLN A 99 -18.19 -0.06 6.57
CA GLN A 99 -18.09 -1.51 6.66
C GLN A 99 -16.77 -1.95 7.29
N ILE A 100 -16.82 -3.01 8.10
CA ILE A 100 -15.61 -3.67 8.58
C ILE A 100 -14.95 -4.45 7.43
N SER A 101 -13.63 -4.39 7.35
CA SER A 101 -12.88 -5.12 6.33
C SER A 101 -12.24 -6.38 6.90
N CYS A 102 -11.61 -7.17 6.02
CA CYS A 102 -10.76 -8.28 6.44
C CYS A 102 -9.60 -7.89 7.38
N ARG A 103 -9.30 -6.59 7.54
CA ARG A 103 -8.29 -6.09 8.48
C ARG A 103 -8.81 -5.91 9.90
N GLU A 104 -10.12 -5.72 10.08
CA GLU A 104 -10.74 -5.48 11.40
C GLU A 104 -11.55 -6.67 11.91
N LEU A 105 -11.93 -7.60 11.04
CA LEU A 105 -12.68 -8.80 11.44
C LEU A 105 -11.92 -9.58 12.51
N MET A 106 -12.50 -9.67 13.71
CA MET A 106 -11.98 -10.47 14.81
C MET A 106 -12.93 -11.62 15.15
N TRP A 107 -12.35 -12.73 15.61
CA TRP A 107 -13.14 -13.87 16.05
C TRP A 107 -13.84 -13.57 17.36
N GLY A 108 -15.12 -13.93 17.42
CA GLY A 108 -15.94 -13.74 18.61
C GLY A 108 -16.61 -12.36 18.70
N GLU A 109 -16.52 -11.52 17.66
CA GLU A 109 -17.27 -10.26 17.62
C GLU A 109 -18.78 -10.53 17.71
N VAL A 110 -19.46 -9.74 18.54
CA VAL A 110 -20.88 -9.87 18.82
C VAL A 110 -21.65 -8.82 18.03
N LEU A 111 -22.71 -9.24 17.33
CA LEU A 111 -23.62 -8.30 16.67
C LEU A 111 -24.50 -7.57 17.67
N LEU A 112 -24.40 -6.25 17.71
CA LEU A 112 -25.30 -5.36 18.46
C LEU A 112 -26.63 -5.15 17.73
N LYS A 113 -26.63 -5.28 16.40
CA LYS A 113 -27.80 -5.09 15.53
C LYS A 113 -27.95 -6.29 14.59
N PRO A 114 -29.18 -6.67 14.20
CA PRO A 114 -29.35 -7.75 13.23
C PRO A 114 -28.80 -7.34 11.85
N CYS A 115 -28.28 -8.32 11.10
CA CYS A 115 -27.76 -8.14 9.75
C CYS A 115 -28.40 -9.17 8.81
N ALA A 116 -29.04 -8.71 7.73
CA ALA A 116 -29.66 -9.61 6.76
C ALA A 116 -28.63 -10.28 5.84
N LYS A 117 -28.98 -11.44 5.29
CA LYS A 117 -28.17 -12.18 4.32
C LYS A 117 -27.74 -11.28 3.16
N GLY A 118 -26.46 -11.34 2.84
CA GLY A 118 -25.82 -10.59 1.76
C GLY A 118 -25.57 -9.12 2.07
N LYS A 119 -25.90 -8.63 3.28
CA LYS A 119 -25.63 -7.25 3.68
C LYS A 119 -24.26 -7.10 4.33
N ALA A 120 -23.73 -5.89 4.19
CA ALA A 120 -22.46 -5.47 4.77
C ALA A 120 -22.57 -5.36 6.29
N ILE A 121 -21.62 -5.93 7.03
CA ILE A 121 -21.50 -5.75 8.47
C ILE A 121 -20.80 -4.42 8.73
N GLN A 122 -21.53 -3.47 9.32
CA GLN A 122 -21.02 -2.14 9.61
C GLN A 122 -20.29 -2.12 10.96
N ILE A 123 -19.34 -1.20 11.13
CA ILE A 123 -18.58 -1.06 12.38
C ILE A 123 -19.47 -0.79 13.60
N ASP A 124 -20.61 -0.12 13.39
CA ASP A 124 -21.60 0.19 14.42
C ASP A 124 -22.65 -0.92 14.62
N MET A 125 -22.49 -2.07 13.95
CA MET A 125 -23.27 -3.28 14.20
C MET A 125 -22.55 -4.27 15.11
N ILE A 126 -21.27 -4.07 15.43
CA ILE A 126 -20.47 -5.02 16.19
C ILE A 126 -19.94 -4.42 17.49
N ASP A 127 -19.83 -5.25 18.51
CA ASP A 127 -19.11 -4.94 19.74
C ASP A 127 -17.62 -5.22 19.53
N SER A 128 -16.87 -4.18 19.17
CA SER A 128 -15.46 -4.26 18.84
C SER A 128 -14.68 -3.13 19.49
N PRO A 129 -13.45 -3.37 20.00
CA PRO A 129 -12.55 -2.33 20.46
C PRO A 129 -12.37 -1.18 19.46
N TYR A 130 -12.48 -1.47 18.16
CA TYR A 130 -12.38 -0.48 17.09
C TYR A 130 -13.58 0.48 17.05
N ALA A 131 -14.77 0.02 17.43
CA ALA A 131 -15.98 0.85 17.44
C ALA A 131 -15.94 1.93 18.52
N ASN A 132 -15.14 1.72 19.58
CA ASN A 132 -14.96 2.66 20.69
C ASN A 132 -13.87 3.73 20.42
N ASN A 133 -13.15 3.64 19.30
CA ASN A 133 -12.15 4.62 18.91
C ASN A 133 -12.71 5.52 17.79
N GLU A 134 -13.09 6.75 18.16
CA GLU A 134 -13.68 7.73 17.24
C GLU A 134 -12.80 8.03 16.01
N SER A 135 -11.47 8.05 16.18
CA SER A 135 -10.56 8.31 15.06
C SER A 135 -10.55 7.16 14.05
N LEU A 136 -10.60 5.91 14.51
CA LEU A 136 -10.68 4.73 13.65
C LEU A 136 -12.05 4.61 13.00
N LYS A 137 -13.11 4.89 13.76
CA LYS A 137 -14.47 4.89 13.25
C LYS A 137 -14.62 5.90 12.11
N LYS A 138 -14.11 7.11 12.28
CA LYS A 138 -14.07 8.13 11.22
C LYS A 138 -13.33 7.63 9.97
N LEU A 139 -12.15 7.03 10.14
CA LEU A 139 -11.39 6.43 9.03
C LEU A 139 -12.20 5.34 8.29
N ILE A 140 -12.93 4.50 9.01
CA ILE A 140 -13.76 3.43 8.44
C ILE A 140 -14.94 4.00 7.63
N TYR A 141 -15.50 5.13 8.02
CA TYR A 141 -16.54 5.83 7.24
C TYR A 141 -15.98 6.63 6.04
N GLU A 142 -14.73 7.05 6.10
CA GLU A 142 -14.08 7.83 5.03
C GLU A 142 -13.47 6.96 3.91
N ARG A 143 -13.28 5.65 4.15
CA ARG A 143 -12.75 4.69 3.17
C ARG A 143 -13.85 3.84 2.54
N GLY A 144 -13.53 3.19 1.42
CA GLY A 144 -14.48 2.39 0.66
C GLY A 144 -15.29 3.23 -0.33
N ILE A 145 -16.20 2.59 -1.06
CA ILE A 145 -17.07 3.26 -2.03
C ILE A 145 -18.40 3.68 -1.40
#